data_AF-A0A844CLX4-F1
#
_entry.id   AF-A0A844CLX4-F1
#
_cell.length_a   1.000
_cell.length_b   1.000
_cell.length_c   1.000
_cell.angle_alpha   90.00
_cell.angle_beta   90.00
_cell.angle_gamma   90.00
#
_symmetry.space_group_name_H-M   'P 1'
#
loop_
_entity.id
_entity.type
_entity.pdbx_description
1 polymer ?
#
loop_
_entity_poly.entity_id
_entity_poly.type
_entity_poly.pdbx_seq_one_letter_code
_entity_poly.pdbx_strand_id
1 'polypeptide(L)'
;MESAVSAAIGILTFRLGRVALFVGVGLLTACAPHQTAKRAAPVPAAEIEEIFVATPRSLSSTGQAFGEQRPRRMNFFRAGISVPPTHETGKIEWPDETPDAATDFVVADTQVLKGQAGLLRSVRGAHSGKETLVFVHGYNNTLSDSMYRLAQIRSDFEITMPTILFSWLSAGDPRGYAYDRDSVLFSRDDFVEMLDGLTSRPGERVFLLAHSMGSHLVMEALRQAALQGDTEILSRISGVVLMSPDIDPDLFRRQAEAIGPLPQPFLIFTSRQDRALSIAGFITGRKQRLGLIDGPDKVKGLNVKVVDFTALADGEGYNHFVPVTSPAAVNVLRGMINQAGERASAFGDYMVLGAQPGLVE
;
A
#
# COMPACT_ATOMS: atom_id res chain seq x y z
N MET A 1 50.64 10.32 -31.59
CA MET A 1 50.19 9.50 -30.44
C MET A 1 49.58 10.36 -29.33
N GLU A 2 50.15 11.54 -29.04
CA GLU A 2 49.60 12.47 -28.02
C GLU A 2 48.21 13.06 -28.32
N SER A 3 47.86 13.32 -29.58
CA SER A 3 46.54 13.93 -29.90
C SER A 3 45.35 12.97 -29.71
N ALA A 4 45.56 11.67 -29.94
CA ALA A 4 44.54 10.64 -29.75
C ALA A 4 44.26 10.36 -28.26
N VAL A 5 45.30 10.44 -27.42
CA VAL A 5 45.17 10.28 -25.97
C VAL A 5 44.43 11.47 -25.35
N SER A 6 44.71 12.69 -25.80
CA SER A 6 44.02 13.90 -25.33
C SER A 6 42.52 13.90 -25.70
N ALA A 7 42.17 13.48 -26.92
CA ALA A 7 40.78 13.36 -27.36
C ALA A 7 40.01 12.26 -26.58
N ALA A 8 40.65 11.12 -26.31
CA ALA A 8 40.04 10.04 -25.51
C ALA A 8 39.79 10.46 -24.05
N ILE A 9 40.73 11.21 -23.45
CA ILE A 9 40.58 11.76 -22.09
C ILE A 9 39.44 12.80 -22.04
N GLY A 10 39.31 13.66 -23.06
CA GLY A 10 38.22 14.63 -23.16
C GLY A 10 36.83 14.00 -23.29
N ILE A 11 36.70 12.91 -24.06
CA ILE A 11 35.43 12.18 -24.20
C ILE A 11 35.09 11.43 -22.89
N LEU A 12 36.09 10.88 -22.21
CA LEU A 12 35.91 10.18 -20.94
C LEU A 12 35.50 11.15 -19.82
N THR A 13 36.15 12.30 -19.69
CA THR A 13 35.79 13.34 -18.70
C THR A 13 34.41 13.95 -18.97
N PHE A 14 34.04 14.15 -20.24
CA PHE A 14 32.70 14.64 -20.61
C PHE A 14 31.60 13.61 -20.31
N ARG A 15 31.85 12.32 -20.52
CA ARG A 15 30.91 11.23 -20.17
C ARG A 15 30.79 11.05 -18.64
N LEU A 16 31.90 11.11 -17.90
CA LEU A 16 31.89 11.07 -16.43
C LEU A 16 31.19 12.30 -15.84
N GLY A 17 31.39 13.49 -16.42
CA GLY A 17 30.69 14.71 -16.00
C GLY A 17 29.18 14.63 -16.18
N ARG A 18 28.70 14.06 -17.30
CA ARG A 18 27.26 13.83 -17.52
C ARG A 18 26.70 12.76 -16.60
N VAL A 19 27.41 11.66 -16.37
CA VAL A 19 26.98 10.63 -15.40
C VAL A 19 26.95 11.19 -13.98
N ALA A 20 27.95 11.97 -13.56
CA ALA A 20 27.97 12.63 -12.26
C ALA A 20 26.85 13.67 -12.12
N LEU A 21 26.51 14.40 -13.20
CA LEU A 21 25.39 15.34 -13.22
C LEU A 21 24.03 14.63 -13.15
N PHE A 22 23.84 13.52 -13.88
CA PHE A 22 22.60 12.72 -13.81
C PHE A 22 22.44 12.00 -12.47
N VAL A 23 23.54 11.50 -11.88
CA VAL A 23 23.55 10.94 -10.52
C VAL A 23 23.30 12.05 -9.49
N GLY A 24 23.90 13.22 -9.65
CA GLY A 24 23.69 14.37 -8.78
C GLY A 24 22.26 14.91 -8.82
N VAL A 25 21.66 15.07 -10.00
CA VAL A 25 20.26 15.49 -10.16
C VAL A 25 19.29 14.41 -9.65
N GLY A 26 19.58 13.13 -9.88
CA GLY A 26 18.78 12.02 -9.35
C GLY A 26 18.85 11.88 -7.81
N LEU A 27 20.00 12.20 -7.20
CA LEU A 27 20.16 12.25 -5.75
C LEU A 27 19.45 13.46 -5.12
N LEU A 28 19.28 14.56 -5.85
CA LEU A 28 18.57 15.76 -5.37
C LEU A 28 17.04 15.59 -5.40
N THR A 29 16.48 14.86 -6.38
CA THR A 29 15.04 14.57 -6.42
C THR A 29 14.58 13.57 -5.37
N ALA A 30 15.49 12.72 -4.86
CA ALA A 30 15.20 11.76 -3.78
C ALA A 30 15.06 12.43 -2.39
N CYS A 31 15.27 13.75 -2.30
CA CYS A 31 15.12 14.54 -1.07
C CYS A 31 13.91 15.49 -1.11
N ALA A 32 13.06 15.41 -2.13
CA ALA A 32 11.85 16.22 -2.18
C ALA A 32 10.93 15.82 -1.00
N PRO A 33 10.45 16.78 -0.20
CA PRO A 33 9.55 16.49 0.90
C PRO A 33 8.22 15.93 0.36
N HIS A 34 7.64 14.98 1.09
CA HIS A 34 6.31 14.46 0.77
C HIS A 34 5.27 15.56 0.80
N GLN A 35 4.30 15.48 -0.12
CA GLN A 35 3.13 16.34 -0.06
C GLN A 35 2.34 16.05 1.22
N THR A 36 1.75 17.09 1.79
CA THR A 36 1.04 17.00 3.06
C THR A 36 -0.43 17.29 2.84
N ALA A 37 -1.29 16.45 3.41
CA ALA A 37 -2.73 16.60 3.33
C ALA A 37 -3.15 17.96 3.92
N LYS A 38 -4.03 18.67 3.21
CA LYS A 38 -4.53 19.99 3.62
C LYS A 38 -6.02 19.93 3.92
N ARG A 39 -6.48 20.89 4.73
CA ARG A 39 -7.89 21.04 5.10
C ARG A 39 -8.53 22.15 4.29
N ALA A 40 -9.71 21.86 3.76
CA ALA A 40 -10.62 22.84 3.19
C ALA A 40 -12.06 22.34 3.36
N ALA A 41 -13.03 23.24 3.29
CA ALA A 41 -14.43 22.84 3.25
C ALA A 41 -14.74 22.15 1.91
N PRO A 42 -15.49 21.04 1.89
CA PRO A 42 -15.83 20.36 0.65
C PRO A 42 -16.78 21.20 -0.20
N VAL A 43 -16.72 21.02 -1.52
CA VAL A 43 -17.71 21.59 -2.44
C VAL A 43 -18.94 20.66 -2.56
N PRO A 44 -20.14 21.17 -2.88
CA PRO A 44 -21.35 20.34 -2.96
C PRO A 44 -21.28 19.17 -3.95
N ALA A 45 -20.45 19.27 -4.98
CA ALA A 45 -20.26 18.24 -6.01
C ALA A 45 -19.16 17.22 -5.67
N ALA A 46 -18.42 17.41 -4.57
CA ALA A 46 -17.37 16.49 -4.15
C ALA A 46 -17.95 15.25 -3.46
N GLU A 47 -17.27 14.12 -3.63
CA GLU A 47 -17.55 12.91 -2.86
C GLU A 47 -16.78 12.95 -1.53
N ILE A 48 -17.40 12.45 -0.45
CA ILE A 48 -16.77 12.38 0.86
C ILE A 48 -16.50 10.93 1.21
N GLU A 49 -15.23 10.57 1.14
CA GLU A 49 -14.76 9.24 1.53
C GLU A 49 -14.44 9.22 3.03
N GLU A 50 -15.26 8.48 3.78
CA GLU A 50 -15.04 8.25 5.20
C GLU A 50 -14.05 7.12 5.41
N ILE A 51 -12.94 7.42 6.07
CA ILE A 51 -11.94 6.44 6.49
C ILE A 51 -11.74 6.47 7.99
N PHE A 52 -11.53 5.29 8.56
CA PHE A 52 -11.02 5.15 9.92
C PHE A 52 -9.52 4.97 9.89
N VAL A 53 -8.83 5.47 10.91
CA VAL A 53 -7.37 5.40 11.00
C VAL A 53 -6.98 4.85 12.37
N ALA A 54 -6.10 3.86 12.37
CA ALA A 54 -5.36 3.37 13.53
C ALA A 54 -3.88 3.67 13.32
N THR A 55 -3.27 4.43 14.23
CA THR A 55 -1.85 4.80 14.10
C THR A 55 -1.21 5.06 15.46
N PRO A 56 0.05 4.65 15.70
CA PRO A 56 0.79 5.04 16.90
C PRO A 56 1.30 6.48 16.83
N ARG A 57 1.18 7.17 15.69
CA ARG A 57 1.61 8.56 15.50
C ARG A 57 0.83 9.50 16.43
N SER A 58 1.49 10.56 16.89
CA SER A 58 0.82 11.62 17.65
C SER A 58 -0.20 12.34 16.77
N LEU A 59 -1.38 12.62 17.32
CA LEU A 59 -2.39 13.41 16.61
C LEU A 59 -2.05 14.92 16.56
N SER A 60 -1.12 15.38 17.40
CA SER A 60 -0.60 16.75 17.35
C SER A 60 0.60 16.93 16.40
N SER A 61 1.24 15.83 16.00
CA SER A 61 2.36 15.80 15.06
C SER A 61 2.32 14.47 14.32
N THR A 62 1.73 14.48 13.13
CA THR A 62 1.49 13.27 12.32
C THR A 62 2.74 12.80 11.57
N GLY A 63 3.80 13.60 11.53
CA GLY A 63 5.13 13.16 11.09
C GLY A 63 5.82 12.30 12.15
N GLN A 64 6.61 11.31 11.70
CA GLN A 64 7.54 10.57 12.54
C GLN A 64 8.93 10.84 11.97
N ALA A 65 9.80 11.52 12.71
CA ALA A 65 11.15 11.77 12.22
C ALA A 65 12.03 10.52 12.42
N PHE A 66 13.02 10.37 11.53
CA PHE A 66 14.00 9.30 11.62
C PHE A 66 14.72 9.34 12.98
N GLY A 67 14.72 8.22 13.69
CA GLY A 67 15.39 8.07 14.99
C GLY A 67 14.58 8.52 16.22
N GLU A 68 13.37 9.07 16.04
CA GLU A 68 12.49 9.36 17.16
C GLU A 68 11.99 8.08 17.86
N GLN A 69 11.72 8.21 19.16
CA GLN A 69 11.21 7.10 19.97
C GLN A 69 9.82 6.66 19.48
N ARG A 70 9.65 5.36 19.27
CA ARG A 70 8.37 4.78 18.85
C ARG A 70 7.36 4.84 20.01
N PRO A 71 6.19 5.48 19.82
CA PRO A 71 5.12 5.43 20.80
C PRO A 71 4.61 4.00 21.00
N ARG A 72 4.13 3.71 22.21
CA ARG A 72 3.54 2.40 22.55
C ARG A 72 2.00 2.38 22.59
N ARG A 73 1.37 3.51 22.26
CA ARG A 73 -0.09 3.65 22.33
C ARG A 73 -0.63 3.96 20.94
N MET A 74 -1.65 3.24 20.54
CA MET A 74 -2.40 3.49 19.32
C MET A 74 -3.39 4.64 19.52
N ASN A 75 -3.43 5.53 18.54
CA ASN A 75 -4.43 6.58 18.39
C ASN A 75 -5.41 6.19 17.29
N PHE A 76 -6.65 6.63 17.44
CA PHE A 76 -7.73 6.30 16.53
C PHE A 76 -8.50 7.56 16.17
N PHE A 77 -8.82 7.73 14.89
CA PHE A 77 -9.67 8.82 14.43
C PHE A 77 -10.41 8.42 13.15
N ARG A 78 -11.51 9.12 12.88
CA ARG A 78 -12.21 9.13 11.59
C ARG A 78 -11.76 10.36 10.82
N ALA A 79 -11.57 10.24 9.51
CA ALA A 79 -11.36 11.36 8.61
C ALA A 79 -12.38 11.30 7.47
N GLY A 80 -13.00 12.45 7.17
CA GLY A 80 -13.72 12.65 5.92
C GLY A 80 -12.77 13.27 4.90
N ILE A 81 -12.49 12.55 3.82
CA ILE A 81 -11.64 13.03 2.72
C ILE A 81 -12.55 13.44 1.57
N SER A 82 -12.46 14.71 1.17
CA SER A 82 -13.15 15.22 -0.01
C SER A 82 -12.36 14.81 -1.25
N VAL A 83 -13.02 14.08 -2.14
CA VAL A 83 -12.55 13.73 -3.47
C VAL A 83 -13.18 14.71 -4.46
N PRO A 84 -12.38 15.44 -5.26
CA PRO A 84 -12.88 16.49 -6.14
C PRO A 84 -13.72 15.89 -7.28
N PRO A 85 -14.72 16.62 -7.82
CA PRO A 85 -15.50 16.16 -8.97
C PRO A 85 -14.66 16.00 -10.25
N THR A 86 -13.43 16.54 -10.28
CA THR A 86 -12.47 16.40 -11.37
C THR A 86 -11.56 15.17 -11.23
N HIS A 87 -11.80 14.31 -10.23
CA HIS A 87 -10.92 13.18 -9.92
C HIS A 87 -10.71 12.24 -11.12
N GLU A 88 -9.44 11.91 -11.38
CA GLU A 88 -9.03 10.93 -12.37
C GLU A 88 -8.63 9.61 -11.71
N THR A 89 -9.13 8.50 -12.23
CA THR A 89 -8.84 7.18 -11.69
C THR A 89 -7.35 6.90 -11.56
N GLY A 90 -6.94 6.43 -10.38
CA GLY A 90 -5.56 6.10 -10.02
C GLY A 90 -4.70 7.30 -9.60
N LYS A 91 -5.20 8.53 -9.77
CA LYS A 91 -4.49 9.76 -9.40
C LYS A 91 -4.89 10.24 -8.01
N ILE A 92 -4.03 11.04 -7.41
CA ILE A 92 -4.37 11.82 -6.22
C ILE A 92 -4.04 13.26 -6.61
N GLU A 93 -5.08 14.08 -6.73
CA GLU A 93 -4.97 15.49 -7.02
C GLU A 93 -4.53 16.22 -5.75
N TRP A 94 -3.22 16.34 -5.56
CA TRP A 94 -2.66 16.92 -4.35
C TRP A 94 -2.79 18.45 -4.34
N PRO A 95 -3.18 19.05 -3.20
CA PRO A 95 -3.29 20.49 -3.09
C PRO A 95 -1.91 21.17 -3.12
N ASP A 96 -1.83 22.26 -3.88
CA ASP A 96 -0.72 23.22 -3.83
C ASP A 96 -0.76 24.03 -2.52
N GLU A 97 -0.06 25.17 -2.42
CA GLU A 97 -0.01 25.99 -1.21
C GLU A 97 -1.39 26.32 -0.62
N THR A 98 -2.35 26.65 -1.48
CA THR A 98 -3.74 26.92 -1.11
C THR A 98 -4.64 25.78 -1.61
N PRO A 99 -5.30 25.02 -0.72
CA PRO A 99 -6.14 23.90 -1.14
C PRO A 99 -7.46 24.36 -1.76
N ASP A 100 -7.90 23.71 -2.82
CA ASP A 100 -9.22 23.87 -3.44
C ASP A 100 -9.95 22.52 -3.55
N ALA A 101 -11.02 22.34 -2.79
CA ALA A 101 -11.80 21.09 -2.79
C ALA A 101 -12.53 20.80 -4.12
N ALA A 102 -12.59 21.76 -5.04
CA ALA A 102 -13.12 21.56 -6.38
C ALA A 102 -12.15 20.80 -7.30
N THR A 103 -10.84 20.85 -7.01
CA THR A 103 -9.79 20.25 -7.84
C THR A 103 -8.89 19.28 -7.08
N ASP A 104 -8.83 19.40 -5.75
CA ASP A 104 -7.86 18.70 -4.92
C ASP A 104 -8.54 17.75 -3.93
N PHE A 105 -7.80 16.70 -3.57
CA PHE A 105 -8.08 15.93 -2.37
C PHE A 105 -7.84 16.81 -1.14
N VAL A 106 -8.83 16.92 -0.26
CA VAL A 106 -8.70 17.68 1.00
C VAL A 106 -9.29 16.91 2.18
N VAL A 107 -8.75 17.15 3.37
CA VAL A 107 -9.35 16.66 4.62
C VAL A 107 -10.50 17.60 4.99
N ALA A 108 -11.73 17.17 4.72
CA ALA A 108 -12.94 17.92 5.02
C ALA A 108 -13.17 18.04 6.53
N ASP A 109 -12.99 16.92 7.24
CA ASP A 109 -13.14 16.89 8.70
C ASP A 109 -12.37 15.73 9.34
N THR A 110 -12.20 15.78 10.66
CA THR A 110 -11.69 14.65 11.45
C THR A 110 -12.36 14.56 12.81
N GLN A 111 -12.55 13.34 13.30
CA GLN A 111 -13.07 13.06 14.63
C GLN A 111 -12.18 12.07 15.39
N VAL A 112 -11.60 12.50 16.51
CA VAL A 112 -10.81 11.61 17.37
C VAL A 112 -11.71 10.59 18.07
N LEU A 113 -11.32 9.32 18.04
CA LEU A 113 -12.06 8.21 18.62
C LEU A 113 -11.40 7.77 19.94
N LYS A 114 -12.24 7.46 20.93
CA LYS A 114 -11.78 7.08 22.27
C LYS A 114 -11.31 5.62 22.31
N GLY A 115 -10.04 5.43 21.95
CA GLY A 115 -9.37 4.12 21.94
C GLY A 115 -9.98 3.14 20.93
N GLN A 116 -9.51 1.89 20.97
CA GLN A 116 -9.97 0.85 20.05
C GLN A 116 -11.47 0.57 20.18
N ALA A 117 -12.03 0.62 21.39
CA ALA A 117 -13.47 0.48 21.57
C ALA A 117 -14.27 1.58 20.84
N GLY A 118 -13.72 2.80 20.74
CA GLY A 118 -14.28 3.88 19.94
C GLY A 118 -14.21 3.61 18.44
N LEU A 119 -13.06 3.11 17.96
CA LEU A 119 -12.89 2.64 16.58
C LEU A 119 -13.95 1.60 16.23
N LEU A 120 -14.00 0.49 16.99
CA LEU A 120 -14.90 -0.63 16.71
C LEU A 120 -16.37 -0.21 16.72
N ARG A 121 -16.80 0.64 17.67
CA ARG A 121 -18.18 1.16 17.68
C ARG A 121 -18.50 1.96 16.41
N SER A 122 -17.55 2.77 15.94
CA SER A 122 -17.76 3.63 14.77
C SER A 122 -17.79 2.81 13.48
N VAL A 123 -16.85 1.87 13.31
CA VAL A 123 -16.80 0.94 12.18
C VAL A 123 -18.10 0.12 12.08
N ARG A 124 -18.57 -0.43 13.19
CA ARG A 124 -19.83 -1.20 13.27
C ARG A 124 -21.09 -0.36 13.05
N GLY A 125 -21.00 0.95 13.26
CA GLY A 125 -22.10 1.89 13.06
C GLY A 125 -22.14 2.49 11.66
N ALA A 126 -21.01 2.48 10.93
CA ALA A 126 -20.89 3.10 9.61
C ALA A 126 -21.63 2.32 8.51
N HIS A 127 -21.79 1.00 8.66
CA HIS A 127 -22.48 0.18 7.68
C HIS A 127 -23.18 -1.02 8.32
N SER A 128 -24.27 -1.50 7.71
CA SER A 128 -25.01 -2.67 8.20
C SER A 128 -24.31 -4.01 7.90
N GLY A 129 -23.37 -4.01 6.96
CA GLY A 129 -22.51 -5.15 6.68
C GLY A 129 -21.56 -5.49 7.84
N LYS A 130 -21.07 -6.73 7.86
CA LYS A 130 -20.14 -7.22 8.89
C LYS A 130 -18.69 -7.36 8.41
N GLU A 131 -18.41 -6.87 7.21
CA GLU A 131 -17.08 -6.97 6.63
C GLU A 131 -16.40 -5.60 6.64
N THR A 132 -15.13 -5.56 7.03
CA THR A 132 -14.31 -4.35 7.09
C THR A 132 -13.06 -4.56 6.26
N LEU A 133 -12.72 -3.58 5.41
CA LEU A 133 -11.44 -3.59 4.70
C LEU A 133 -10.39 -2.92 5.56
N VAL A 134 -9.25 -3.56 5.72
CA VAL A 134 -8.08 -2.97 6.40
C VAL A 134 -6.96 -2.80 5.39
N PHE A 135 -6.54 -1.55 5.20
CA PHE A 135 -5.43 -1.18 4.34
C PHE A 135 -4.15 -0.92 5.16
N VAL A 136 -3.04 -1.54 4.75
CA VAL A 136 -1.72 -1.38 5.36
C VAL A 136 -0.75 -0.81 4.32
N HIS A 137 -0.26 0.41 4.56
CA HIS A 137 0.64 1.10 3.64
C HIS A 137 2.06 0.52 3.62
N GLY A 138 2.86 0.98 2.66
CA GLY A 138 4.23 0.54 2.43
C GLY A 138 5.31 1.41 3.07
N TYR A 139 6.52 1.22 2.55
CA TYR A 139 7.74 1.95 2.88
C TYR A 139 7.69 3.39 2.38
N ASN A 140 8.34 4.32 3.09
CA ASN A 140 8.45 5.73 2.71
C ASN A 140 7.05 6.37 2.51
N ASN A 141 6.14 6.13 3.45
CA ASN A 141 4.81 6.73 3.45
C ASN A 141 4.58 7.56 4.71
N THR A 142 4.07 8.77 4.52
CA THR A 142 3.51 9.58 5.59
C THR A 142 2.05 9.19 5.87
N LEU A 143 1.49 9.73 6.95
CA LEU A 143 0.06 9.58 7.23
C LEU A 143 -0.80 10.21 6.11
N SER A 144 -0.37 11.34 5.56
CA SER A 144 -1.04 12.03 4.45
C SER A 144 -1.14 11.14 3.22
N ASP A 145 -0.01 10.57 2.78
CA ASP A 145 0.04 9.69 1.61
C ASP A 145 -0.92 8.53 1.76
N SER A 146 -0.92 7.93 2.95
CA SER A 146 -1.70 6.74 3.24
C SER A 146 -3.20 7.02 3.35
N MET A 147 -3.59 8.17 3.90
CA MET A 147 -4.99 8.59 3.99
C MET A 147 -5.57 8.90 2.61
N TYR A 148 -4.90 9.73 1.82
CA TYR A 148 -5.37 10.08 0.47
C TYR A 148 -5.36 8.87 -0.44
N ARG A 149 -4.36 7.99 -0.34
CA ARG A 149 -4.35 6.74 -1.09
C ARG A 149 -5.52 5.82 -0.74
N LEU A 150 -5.87 5.68 0.54
CA LEU A 150 -7.05 4.89 0.90
C LEU A 150 -8.35 5.53 0.40
N ALA A 151 -8.48 6.86 0.50
CA ALA A 151 -9.64 7.56 -0.03
C ALA A 151 -9.77 7.38 -1.56
N GLN A 152 -8.67 7.51 -2.30
CA GLN A 152 -8.63 7.23 -3.74
C GLN A 152 -9.03 5.79 -4.05
N ILE A 153 -8.47 4.80 -3.35
CA ILE A 153 -8.85 3.40 -3.53
C ILE A 153 -10.36 3.19 -3.27
N ARG A 154 -10.94 3.85 -2.27
CA ARG A 154 -12.37 3.73 -2.00
C ARG A 154 -13.21 4.30 -3.14
N SER A 155 -12.88 5.50 -3.59
CA SER A 155 -13.56 6.19 -4.68
C SER A 155 -13.48 5.37 -5.96
N ASP A 156 -12.27 4.98 -6.36
CA ASP A 156 -12.03 4.29 -7.63
C ASP A 156 -12.63 2.89 -7.69
N PHE A 157 -12.69 2.17 -6.57
CA PHE A 157 -13.26 0.83 -6.48
C PHE A 157 -14.69 0.82 -5.93
N GLU A 158 -15.29 1.99 -5.71
CA GLU A 158 -16.66 2.17 -5.18
C GLU A 158 -16.90 1.36 -3.89
N ILE A 159 -15.93 1.43 -2.97
CA ILE A 159 -15.90 0.61 -1.75
C ILE A 159 -16.92 1.14 -0.73
N THR A 160 -18.05 0.43 -0.61
CA THR A 160 -19.14 0.82 0.30
C THR A 160 -18.98 0.30 1.73
N MET A 161 -18.10 -0.68 1.95
CA MET A 161 -17.84 -1.21 3.29
C MET A 161 -16.96 -0.26 4.12
N PRO A 162 -17.01 -0.34 5.47
CA PRO A 162 -16.09 0.41 6.31
C PRO A 162 -14.64 0.06 6.01
N THR A 163 -13.77 1.07 5.97
CA THR A 163 -12.33 0.89 5.74
C THR A 163 -11.50 1.47 6.86
N ILE A 164 -10.46 0.75 7.24
CA ILE A 164 -9.48 1.19 8.23
C ILE A 164 -8.11 1.28 7.56
N LEU A 165 -7.46 2.44 7.67
CA LEU A 165 -6.02 2.57 7.45
C LEU A 165 -5.29 2.17 8.73
N PHE A 166 -4.47 1.12 8.68
CA PHE A 166 -3.45 0.87 9.69
C PHE A 166 -2.15 1.56 9.29
N SER A 167 -1.89 2.73 9.86
CA SER A 167 -0.70 3.52 9.54
C SER A 167 0.38 3.34 10.57
N TRP A 168 1.39 2.54 10.23
CA TRP A 168 2.57 2.28 11.04
C TRP A 168 3.64 3.38 10.90
N LEU A 169 4.69 3.30 11.71
CA LEU A 169 5.74 4.32 11.85
C LEU A 169 6.78 4.28 10.71
N SER A 170 6.35 4.35 9.46
CA SER A 170 7.26 4.64 8.35
C SER A 170 7.86 6.04 8.55
N ALA A 171 9.15 6.19 8.28
CA ALA A 171 9.85 7.47 8.36
C ALA A 171 9.35 8.50 7.33
N GLY A 172 8.67 8.06 6.26
CA GLY A 172 8.40 8.94 5.12
C GLY A 172 9.69 9.48 4.51
N ASP A 173 10.79 8.73 4.61
CA ASP A 173 12.09 9.11 4.08
C ASP A 173 12.68 7.94 3.26
N PRO A 174 13.08 8.14 2.00
CA PRO A 174 13.64 7.09 1.16
C PRO A 174 15.02 6.58 1.62
N ARG A 175 15.65 7.22 2.61
CA ARG A 175 16.86 6.73 3.30
C ARG A 175 16.53 5.82 4.49
N GLY A 176 15.26 5.81 4.93
CA GLY A 176 14.79 5.16 6.13
C GLY A 176 14.59 3.64 6.02
N TYR A 177 15.01 2.97 4.94
CA TYR A 177 14.65 1.57 4.67
C TYR A 177 14.89 0.62 5.84
N ALA A 178 16.06 0.68 6.48
CA ALA A 178 16.35 -0.17 7.64
C ALA A 178 15.49 0.18 8.87
N TYR A 179 15.27 1.47 9.11
CA TYR A 179 14.38 1.93 10.19
C TYR A 179 12.94 1.46 9.97
N ASP A 180 12.45 1.55 8.74
CA ASP A 180 11.11 1.13 8.36
C ASP A 180 10.92 -0.39 8.51
N ARG A 181 11.96 -1.19 8.20
CA ARG A 181 11.93 -2.64 8.45
C ARG A 181 11.81 -3.02 9.92
N ASP A 182 12.40 -2.24 10.82
CA ASP A 182 12.22 -2.44 12.25
C ASP A 182 10.87 -1.87 12.73
N SER A 183 10.45 -0.72 12.19
CA SER A 183 9.18 -0.07 12.54
C SER A 183 7.96 -0.89 12.15
N VAL A 184 8.01 -1.55 11.00
CA VAL A 184 6.92 -2.41 10.54
C VAL A 184 6.77 -3.61 11.50
N LEU A 185 7.87 -4.26 11.88
CA LEU A 185 7.86 -5.37 12.85
C LEU A 185 7.48 -4.93 14.26
N PHE A 186 7.89 -3.72 14.66
CA PHE A 186 7.47 -3.11 15.93
C PHE A 186 5.95 -2.97 16.03
N SER A 187 5.27 -2.73 14.90
CA SER A 187 3.81 -2.52 14.84
C SER A 187 3.02 -3.83 14.77
N ARG A 188 3.68 -4.99 14.80
CA ARG A 188 3.05 -6.32 14.65
C ARG A 188 2.00 -6.59 15.72
N ASP A 189 2.36 -6.35 16.98
CA ASP A 189 1.49 -6.67 18.11
C ASP A 189 0.25 -5.76 18.13
N ASP A 190 0.44 -4.46 17.86
CA ASP A 190 -0.65 -3.49 17.71
C ASP A 190 -1.61 -3.87 16.56
N PHE A 191 -1.07 -4.42 15.46
CA PHE A 191 -1.88 -4.87 14.33
C PHE A 191 -2.71 -6.12 14.69
N VAL A 192 -2.11 -7.09 15.38
CA VAL A 192 -2.82 -8.28 15.89
C VAL A 192 -3.93 -7.88 16.86
N GLU A 193 -3.66 -6.96 17.81
CA GLU A 193 -4.67 -6.45 18.76
C GLU A 193 -5.84 -5.79 18.03
N MET A 194 -5.57 -5.02 16.96
CA MET A 194 -6.63 -4.42 16.15
C MET A 194 -7.49 -5.50 15.45
N LEU A 195 -6.85 -6.50 14.85
CA LEU A 195 -7.55 -7.60 14.17
C LEU A 195 -8.40 -8.43 15.14
N ASP A 196 -7.91 -8.71 16.34
CA ASP A 196 -8.69 -9.36 17.40
C ASP A 196 -9.97 -8.58 17.69
N GLY A 197 -9.86 -7.26 17.90
CA GLY A 197 -11.03 -6.41 18.14
C GLY A 197 -12.02 -6.41 16.98
N LEU A 198 -11.54 -6.38 15.72
CA LEU A 198 -12.39 -6.40 14.51
C LEU A 198 -13.03 -7.76 14.25
N THR A 199 -12.49 -8.83 14.81
CA THR A 199 -12.97 -10.20 14.61
C THR A 199 -13.74 -10.74 15.82
N SER A 200 -13.83 -9.96 16.90
CA SER A 200 -14.41 -10.34 18.20
C SER A 200 -15.91 -10.68 18.22
N ARG A 201 -16.74 -10.28 17.22
CA ARG A 201 -18.18 -10.62 17.23
C ARG A 201 -18.57 -11.61 16.13
N PRO A 202 -19.55 -12.51 16.36
CA PRO A 202 -20.01 -13.47 15.36
C PRO A 202 -20.38 -12.86 14.00
N GLY A 203 -19.76 -13.39 12.95
CA GLY A 203 -19.97 -12.98 11.56
C GLY A 203 -19.17 -11.75 11.11
N GLU A 204 -18.41 -11.10 12.01
CA GLU A 204 -17.45 -10.07 11.60
C GLU A 204 -16.30 -10.70 10.81
N ARG A 205 -15.95 -10.05 9.70
CA ARG A 205 -14.95 -10.47 8.73
C ARG A 205 -14.04 -9.31 8.36
N VAL A 206 -12.78 -9.61 8.08
CA VAL A 206 -11.77 -8.61 7.71
C VAL A 206 -11.14 -8.97 6.37
N PHE A 207 -11.20 -8.05 5.42
CA PHE A 207 -10.47 -8.15 4.16
C PHE A 207 -9.17 -7.35 4.26
N LEU A 208 -8.02 -7.99 4.01
CA LEU A 208 -6.71 -7.37 4.16
C LEU A 208 -6.16 -6.92 2.80
N LEU A 209 -5.85 -5.64 2.68
CA LEU A 209 -5.16 -5.05 1.54
C LEU A 209 -3.83 -4.46 2.02
N ALA A 210 -2.70 -4.94 1.51
CA ALA A 210 -1.40 -4.47 1.96
C ALA A 210 -0.48 -4.13 0.80
N HIS A 211 0.29 -3.06 0.93
CA HIS A 211 1.24 -2.61 -0.08
C HIS A 211 2.69 -2.78 0.40
N SER A 212 3.56 -3.28 -0.48
CA SER A 212 5.01 -3.25 -0.27
C SER A 212 5.43 -3.84 1.08
N MET A 213 6.13 -3.07 1.92
CA MET A 213 6.55 -3.47 3.26
C MET A 213 5.39 -3.73 4.22
N GLY A 214 4.21 -3.12 4.00
CA GLY A 214 2.99 -3.45 4.73
C GLY A 214 2.53 -4.89 4.50
N SER A 215 2.88 -5.50 3.37
CA SER A 215 2.63 -6.94 3.13
C SER A 215 3.42 -7.81 4.12
N HIS A 216 4.63 -7.37 4.48
CA HIS A 216 5.44 -8.06 5.49
C HIS A 216 4.76 -8.03 6.86
N LEU A 217 4.16 -6.90 7.25
CA LEU A 217 3.38 -6.78 8.48
C LEU A 217 2.21 -7.75 8.52
N VAL A 218 1.42 -7.79 7.44
CA VAL A 218 0.26 -8.69 7.36
C VAL A 218 0.69 -10.14 7.51
N MET A 219 1.73 -10.57 6.80
CA MET A 219 2.23 -11.94 6.92
C MET A 219 2.74 -12.27 8.31
N GLU A 220 3.44 -11.33 8.97
CA GLU A 220 3.92 -11.52 10.34
C GLU A 220 2.79 -11.59 11.36
N ALA A 221 1.73 -10.80 11.19
CA ALA A 221 0.57 -10.83 12.08
C ALA A 221 -0.25 -12.12 11.93
N LEU A 222 -0.50 -12.57 10.69
CA LEU A 222 -1.17 -13.85 10.44
C LEU A 222 -0.35 -15.02 11.00
N ARG A 223 0.97 -14.98 10.81
CA ARG A 223 1.89 -15.97 11.40
C ARG A 223 1.84 -15.94 12.92
N GLN A 224 1.82 -14.76 13.54
CA GLN A 224 1.72 -14.61 14.99
C GLN A 224 0.42 -15.19 15.53
N ALA A 225 -0.72 -14.85 14.93
CA ALA A 225 -2.03 -15.41 15.29
C ALA A 225 -2.02 -16.95 15.20
N ALA A 226 -1.45 -17.51 14.14
CA ALA A 226 -1.32 -18.96 13.98
C ALA A 226 -0.50 -19.62 15.10
N LEU A 227 0.63 -19.02 15.47
CA LEU A 227 1.51 -19.53 16.52
C LEU A 227 0.92 -19.39 17.92
N GLN A 228 0.05 -18.40 18.13
CA GLN A 228 -0.69 -18.21 19.38
C GLN A 228 -1.92 -19.12 19.48
N GLY A 229 -2.32 -19.76 18.37
CA GLY A 229 -3.50 -20.60 18.30
C GLY A 229 -4.80 -19.82 18.08
N ASP A 230 -4.71 -18.56 17.62
CA ASP A 230 -5.85 -17.67 17.39
C ASP A 230 -6.56 -18.00 16.08
N THR A 231 -7.16 -19.19 16.04
CA THR A 231 -7.94 -19.69 14.91
C THR A 231 -9.14 -18.80 14.58
N GLU A 232 -9.66 -18.05 15.57
CA GLU A 232 -10.75 -17.11 15.37
C GLU A 232 -10.36 -15.97 14.42
N ILE A 233 -9.23 -15.29 14.67
CA ILE A 233 -8.72 -14.25 13.77
C ILE A 233 -8.57 -14.82 12.36
N LEU A 234 -7.84 -15.94 12.22
CA LEU A 234 -7.54 -16.54 10.93
C LEU A 234 -8.79 -16.93 10.13
N SER A 235 -9.79 -17.51 10.80
CA SER A 235 -11.05 -17.94 10.16
C SER A 235 -11.93 -16.77 9.71
N ARG A 236 -11.70 -15.57 10.25
CA ARG A 236 -12.46 -14.36 9.97
C ARG A 236 -11.76 -13.41 9.00
N ILE A 237 -10.51 -13.70 8.63
CA ILE A 237 -9.90 -13.04 7.48
C ILE A 237 -10.58 -13.55 6.22
N SER A 238 -11.30 -12.67 5.54
CA SER A 238 -12.12 -13.02 4.38
C SER A 238 -11.38 -13.03 3.06
N GLY A 239 -10.18 -12.46 3.04
CA GLY A 239 -9.29 -12.43 1.89
C GLY A 239 -8.05 -11.61 2.23
N VAL A 240 -6.97 -11.87 1.50
CA VAL A 240 -5.71 -11.15 1.61
C VAL A 240 -5.22 -10.79 0.22
N VAL A 241 -4.86 -9.52 0.02
CA VAL A 241 -4.22 -9.02 -1.20
C VAL A 241 -2.91 -8.36 -0.81
N LEU A 242 -1.80 -8.93 -1.29
CA LEU A 242 -0.46 -8.37 -1.14
C LEU A 242 -0.05 -7.70 -2.46
N MET A 243 0.08 -6.39 -2.46
CA MET A 243 0.42 -5.60 -3.64
C MET A 243 1.90 -5.25 -3.65
N SER A 244 2.61 -5.69 -4.68
CA SER A 244 4.06 -5.53 -4.83
C SER A 244 4.83 -5.85 -3.54
N PRO A 245 4.61 -7.04 -2.92
CA PRO A 245 5.13 -7.33 -1.60
C PRO A 245 6.65 -7.23 -1.52
N ASP A 246 7.14 -6.38 -0.62
CA ASP A 246 8.55 -6.30 -0.25
C ASP A 246 8.89 -7.39 0.76
N ILE A 247 8.77 -8.66 0.35
CA ILE A 247 9.08 -9.85 1.16
C ILE A 247 10.11 -10.71 0.41
N ASP A 248 11.03 -11.33 1.13
CA ASP A 248 11.90 -12.36 0.53
C ASP A 248 11.04 -13.60 0.23
N PRO A 249 11.06 -14.19 -0.97
CA PRO A 249 10.24 -15.36 -1.29
C PRO A 249 10.47 -16.57 -0.36
N ASP A 250 11.70 -16.77 0.13
CA ASP A 250 12.01 -17.84 1.09
C ASP A 250 11.37 -17.55 2.45
N LEU A 251 11.37 -16.27 2.87
CA LEU A 251 10.69 -15.82 4.08
C LEU A 251 9.18 -15.97 3.96
N PHE A 252 8.60 -15.54 2.84
CA PHE A 252 7.16 -15.69 2.57
C PHE A 252 6.73 -17.14 2.68
N ARG A 253 7.48 -18.07 2.07
CA ARG A 253 7.20 -19.50 2.17
C ARG A 253 7.22 -19.98 3.62
N ARG A 254 8.23 -19.62 4.40
CA ARG A 254 8.30 -19.98 5.83
C ARG A 254 7.15 -19.39 6.64
N GLN A 255 6.73 -18.17 6.33
CA GLN A 255 5.57 -17.54 6.97
C GLN A 255 4.29 -18.32 6.61
N ALA A 256 4.07 -18.60 5.33
CA ALA A 256 2.91 -19.34 4.86
C ALA A 256 2.83 -20.77 5.46
N GLU A 257 3.95 -21.49 5.51
CA GLU A 257 4.04 -22.81 6.14
C GLU A 257 3.70 -22.75 7.64
N ALA A 258 4.13 -21.71 8.34
CA ALA A 258 3.82 -21.51 9.75
C ALA A 258 2.36 -21.10 10.01
N ILE A 259 1.74 -20.38 9.07
CA ILE A 259 0.30 -20.06 9.11
C ILE A 259 -0.54 -21.31 8.87
N GLY A 260 -0.08 -22.23 8.01
CA GLY A 260 -0.83 -23.41 7.60
C GLY A 260 -1.87 -23.06 6.52
N PRO A 261 -3.17 -23.38 6.72
CA PRO A 261 -4.22 -22.97 5.80
C PRO A 261 -4.31 -21.43 5.69
N LEU A 262 -3.88 -20.88 4.55
CA LEU A 262 -3.95 -19.45 4.29
C LEU A 262 -5.40 -18.98 4.11
N PRO A 263 -5.79 -17.81 4.63
CA PRO A 263 -7.10 -17.22 4.37
C PRO A 263 -7.36 -17.07 2.87
N GLN A 264 -8.57 -17.37 2.40
CA GLN A 264 -8.91 -17.36 0.97
C GLN A 264 -9.99 -16.32 0.63
N PRO A 265 -9.87 -15.60 -0.50
CA PRO A 265 -8.78 -15.72 -1.48
C PRO A 265 -7.47 -15.08 -0.97
N PHE A 266 -6.33 -15.70 -1.32
CA PHE A 266 -5.00 -15.14 -1.07
C PHE A 266 -4.37 -14.71 -2.40
N LEU A 267 -4.28 -13.41 -2.65
CA LEU A 267 -3.79 -12.84 -3.90
C LEU A 267 -2.45 -12.11 -3.71
N ILE A 268 -1.56 -12.27 -4.67
CA ILE A 268 -0.28 -11.55 -4.75
C ILE A 268 -0.24 -10.81 -6.08
N PHE A 269 -0.17 -9.48 -6.04
CA PHE A 269 -0.05 -8.66 -7.24
C PHE A 269 1.43 -8.31 -7.45
N THR A 270 1.93 -8.59 -8.66
CA THR A 270 3.33 -8.40 -9.02
C THR A 270 3.46 -7.43 -10.19
N SER A 271 4.66 -6.84 -10.32
CA SER A 271 5.05 -6.05 -11.48
C SER A 271 6.54 -6.25 -11.71
N ARG A 272 6.93 -6.87 -12.82
CA ARG A 272 8.33 -7.17 -13.13
C ARG A 272 9.16 -5.92 -13.40
N GLN A 273 8.50 -4.80 -13.69
CA GLN A 273 9.13 -3.51 -13.94
C GLN A 273 9.10 -2.59 -12.71
N ASP A 274 8.83 -3.14 -11.53
CA ASP A 274 8.84 -2.41 -10.26
C ASP A 274 10.28 -2.01 -9.88
N ARG A 275 10.56 -0.73 -10.04
CA ARG A 275 11.90 -0.18 -9.80
C ARG A 275 12.19 -0.02 -8.30
N ALA A 276 11.16 0.19 -7.48
CA ALA A 276 11.33 0.33 -6.04
C ALA A 276 11.75 -1.02 -5.41
N LEU A 277 11.10 -2.11 -5.78
CA LEU A 277 11.49 -3.45 -5.33
C LEU A 277 12.85 -3.89 -5.86
N SER A 278 13.24 -3.42 -7.06
CA SER A 278 14.58 -3.67 -7.58
C SER A 278 15.66 -3.04 -6.69
N ILE A 279 15.40 -1.83 -6.18
CA ILE A 279 16.28 -1.15 -5.21
C ILE A 279 16.25 -1.87 -3.85
N ALA A 280 15.08 -2.25 -3.35
CA ALA A 280 14.96 -3.02 -2.10
C ALA A 280 15.72 -4.35 -2.16
N GLY A 281 15.57 -5.08 -3.28
CA GLY A 281 16.35 -6.29 -3.56
C GLY A 281 17.86 -6.04 -3.52
N PHE A 282 18.32 -4.94 -4.12
CA PHE A 282 19.73 -4.55 -4.07
C PHE A 282 20.22 -4.28 -2.63
N ILE A 283 19.47 -3.51 -1.84
CA ILE A 283 19.81 -3.17 -0.45
C ILE A 283 19.84 -4.43 0.45
N THR A 284 18.96 -5.39 0.18
CA THR A 284 18.79 -6.61 1.00
C THR A 284 19.68 -7.79 0.58
N GLY A 285 20.69 -7.55 -0.28
CA GLY A 285 21.65 -8.58 -0.68
C GLY A 285 21.40 -9.18 -2.08
N ARG A 286 20.79 -8.41 -2.99
CA ARG A 286 20.55 -8.75 -4.41
C ARG A 286 19.67 -9.98 -4.65
N LYS A 287 18.75 -10.27 -3.72
CA LYS A 287 17.70 -11.27 -3.94
C LYS A 287 16.45 -10.61 -4.54
N GLN A 288 15.80 -11.33 -5.44
CA GLN A 288 14.51 -10.94 -6.02
C GLN A 288 13.44 -10.92 -4.92
N ARG A 289 12.66 -9.83 -4.84
CA ARG A 289 11.54 -9.68 -3.88
C ARG A 289 10.29 -10.38 -4.42
N LEU A 290 9.36 -10.73 -3.52
CA LEU A 290 8.14 -11.45 -3.87
C LEU A 290 7.29 -10.70 -4.90
N GLY A 291 7.22 -9.37 -4.84
CA GLY A 291 6.51 -8.56 -5.84
C GLY A 291 7.14 -8.53 -7.23
N LEU A 292 8.34 -9.10 -7.41
CA LEU A 292 9.07 -9.17 -8.68
C LEU A 292 9.04 -10.58 -9.31
N ILE A 293 8.37 -11.57 -8.70
CA ILE A 293 8.37 -12.93 -9.25
C ILE A 293 7.72 -12.96 -10.63
N ASP A 294 8.32 -13.73 -11.53
CA ASP A 294 7.97 -13.85 -12.94
C ASP A 294 7.44 -15.25 -13.30
N GLY A 295 7.12 -16.05 -12.29
CA GLY A 295 6.54 -17.37 -12.43
C GLY A 295 6.11 -17.99 -11.10
N PRO A 296 5.40 -19.13 -11.15
CA PRO A 296 4.79 -19.74 -9.98
C PRO A 296 5.78 -20.48 -9.07
N ASP A 297 7.01 -20.76 -9.51
CA ASP A 297 7.96 -21.62 -8.79
C ASP A 297 8.21 -21.19 -7.35
N LYS A 298 8.26 -19.88 -7.09
CA LYS A 298 8.49 -19.33 -5.75
C LYS A 298 7.33 -19.59 -4.79
N VAL A 299 6.11 -19.68 -5.31
CA VAL A 299 4.89 -19.92 -4.53
C VAL A 299 4.30 -21.32 -4.72
N LYS A 300 4.96 -22.18 -5.49
CA LYS A 300 4.51 -23.54 -5.79
C LYS A 300 4.18 -24.33 -4.52
N GLY A 301 3.04 -25.00 -4.51
CA GLY A 301 2.55 -25.78 -3.37
C GLY A 301 1.88 -24.95 -2.27
N LEU A 302 1.81 -23.63 -2.41
CA LEU A 302 1.02 -22.75 -1.56
C LEU A 302 -0.31 -22.45 -2.26
N ASN A 303 -1.41 -22.39 -1.48
CA ASN A 303 -2.72 -21.99 -2.00
C ASN A 303 -2.81 -20.47 -2.12
N VAL A 304 -2.12 -19.91 -3.10
CA VAL A 304 -2.08 -18.47 -3.40
C VAL A 304 -2.25 -18.25 -4.90
N LYS A 305 -2.84 -17.12 -5.28
CA LYS A 305 -2.96 -16.73 -6.69
C LYS A 305 -2.10 -15.52 -6.97
N VAL A 306 -1.33 -15.56 -8.04
CA VAL A 306 -0.47 -14.45 -8.46
C VAL A 306 -1.05 -13.77 -9.68
N VAL A 307 -1.11 -12.44 -9.66
CA VAL A 307 -1.56 -11.63 -10.80
C VAL A 307 -0.44 -10.67 -11.21
N ASP A 308 0.06 -10.81 -12.43
CA ASP A 308 1.11 -9.96 -12.99
C ASP A 308 0.49 -8.75 -13.71
N PHE A 309 0.74 -7.56 -13.16
CA PHE A 309 0.29 -6.25 -13.66
C PHE A 309 1.30 -5.58 -14.60
N THR A 310 2.41 -6.23 -14.94
CA THR A 310 3.49 -5.64 -15.75
C THR A 310 2.99 -4.99 -17.04
N ALA A 311 2.01 -5.59 -17.72
CA ALA A 311 1.50 -5.07 -18.99
C ALA A 311 0.62 -3.81 -18.84
N LEU A 312 0.13 -3.52 -17.63
CA LEU A 312 -0.73 -2.39 -17.32
C LEU A 312 0.04 -1.24 -16.64
N ALA A 313 1.36 -1.37 -16.52
CA ALA A 313 2.23 -0.35 -15.98
C ALA A 313 2.32 0.86 -16.93
N ASP A 314 2.19 2.06 -16.37
CA ASP A 314 2.24 3.35 -17.08
C ASP A 314 3.49 4.19 -16.72
N GLY A 315 4.36 3.67 -15.84
CA GLY A 315 5.57 4.33 -15.36
C GLY A 315 5.37 5.13 -14.07
N GLU A 316 4.13 5.40 -13.66
CA GLU A 316 3.82 6.18 -12.47
C GLU A 316 4.24 5.46 -11.19
N GLY A 317 4.67 6.23 -10.18
CA GLY A 317 5.07 5.68 -8.88
C GLY A 317 6.11 4.57 -8.97
N TYR A 318 7.03 4.64 -9.94
CA TYR A 318 8.06 3.63 -10.20
C TYR A 318 7.53 2.23 -10.57
N ASN A 319 6.28 2.14 -11.03
CA ASN A 319 5.53 0.89 -11.22
C ASN A 319 5.43 0.04 -9.95
N HIS A 320 5.54 0.67 -8.77
CA HIS A 320 5.51 -0.02 -7.49
C HIS A 320 4.10 -0.21 -6.93
N PHE A 321 3.12 0.51 -7.48
CA PHE A 321 1.73 0.47 -7.00
C PHE A 321 0.71 0.43 -8.14
N VAL A 322 1.10 -0.17 -9.28
CA VAL A 322 0.31 -0.26 -10.53
C VAL A 322 -1.17 -0.64 -10.32
N PRO A 323 -1.54 -1.63 -9.46
CA PRO A 323 -2.93 -2.06 -9.31
C PRO A 323 -3.92 -0.94 -8.95
N VAL A 324 -3.45 0.14 -8.32
CA VAL A 324 -4.30 1.26 -7.89
C VAL A 324 -3.87 2.61 -8.45
N THR A 325 -2.74 2.69 -9.17
CA THR A 325 -2.24 3.94 -9.77
C THR A 325 -2.45 4.00 -11.28
N SER A 326 -2.56 2.84 -11.95
CA SER A 326 -2.82 2.77 -13.38
C SER A 326 -4.34 2.70 -13.63
N PRO A 327 -4.93 3.64 -14.39
CA PRO A 327 -6.35 3.59 -14.72
C PRO A 327 -6.74 2.28 -15.41
N ALA A 328 -5.87 1.75 -16.28
CA ALA A 328 -6.10 0.48 -16.96
C ALA A 328 -6.14 -0.70 -15.97
N ALA A 329 -5.23 -0.72 -15.00
CA ALA A 329 -5.20 -1.75 -13.96
C ALA A 329 -6.43 -1.69 -13.05
N VAL A 330 -6.82 -0.50 -12.63
CA VAL A 330 -8.04 -0.28 -11.83
C VAL A 330 -9.27 -0.79 -12.59
N ASN A 331 -9.44 -0.41 -13.85
CA ASN A 331 -10.57 -0.84 -14.66
C ASN A 331 -10.64 -2.36 -14.83
N VAL A 332 -9.51 -3.03 -15.05
CA VAL A 332 -9.45 -4.49 -15.12
C VAL A 332 -9.87 -5.11 -13.80
N LEU A 333 -9.35 -4.62 -12.67
CA LEU A 333 -9.70 -5.12 -11.34
C LEU A 333 -11.17 -4.89 -10.99
N ARG A 334 -11.73 -3.71 -11.29
CA ARG A 334 -13.17 -3.44 -11.14
C ARG A 334 -14.01 -4.44 -11.92
N GLY A 335 -13.65 -4.68 -13.18
CA GLY A 335 -14.30 -5.69 -14.01
C GLY A 335 -14.26 -7.08 -13.39
N MET A 336 -13.11 -7.47 -12.82
CA MET A 336 -12.96 -8.76 -12.13
C MET A 336 -13.78 -8.85 -10.84
N ILE A 337 -13.82 -7.78 -10.04
CA ILE A 337 -14.61 -7.72 -8.80
C ILE A 337 -16.10 -7.85 -9.13
N ASN A 338 -16.58 -7.11 -10.12
CA ASN A 338 -17.98 -7.15 -10.57
C ASN A 338 -18.36 -8.54 -11.09
N GLN A 339 -17.49 -9.17 -11.89
CA GLN A 339 -17.73 -10.53 -12.38
C GLN A 339 -17.66 -11.59 -11.28
N ALA A 340 -16.78 -11.43 -10.28
CA ALA A 340 -16.69 -12.34 -9.14
C ALA A 340 -17.92 -12.27 -8.23
N GLY A 341 -18.53 -11.09 -8.11
CA GLY A 341 -19.83 -10.91 -7.45
C GLY A 341 -20.98 -11.65 -8.17
N GLU A 342 -20.85 -11.88 -9.48
CA GLU A 342 -21.86 -12.56 -10.31
C GLU A 342 -21.56 -14.07 -10.53
N ARG A 343 -20.29 -14.49 -10.51
CA ARG A 343 -19.85 -15.88 -10.73
C ARG A 343 -18.61 -16.21 -9.91
N ALA A 344 -18.77 -17.05 -8.89
CA ALA A 344 -17.67 -17.54 -8.06
C ALA A 344 -16.76 -18.49 -8.85
N SER A 345 -15.69 -17.95 -9.47
CA SER A 345 -14.40 -18.59 -9.81
C SER A 345 -13.81 -17.98 -11.09
N ALA A 346 -12.99 -16.94 -10.98
CA ALA A 346 -12.38 -16.28 -12.15
C ALA A 346 -10.86 -16.09 -12.08
N PHE A 347 -10.16 -16.80 -11.19
CA PHE A 347 -8.69 -16.70 -11.10
C PHE A 347 -8.05 -18.08 -11.05
N GLY A 348 -7.25 -18.42 -12.05
CA GLY A 348 -6.26 -19.50 -11.96
C GLY A 348 -5.12 -19.13 -10.99
N ASP A 349 -4.25 -20.09 -10.67
CA ASP A 349 -3.19 -19.91 -9.66
C ASP A 349 -2.12 -18.88 -10.07
N TYR A 350 -1.98 -18.62 -11.37
CA TYR A 350 -1.12 -17.57 -11.92
C TYR A 350 -1.79 -16.94 -13.14
N MET A 351 -1.91 -15.62 -13.16
CA MET A 351 -2.56 -14.87 -14.23
C MET A 351 -1.68 -13.70 -14.67
N VAL A 352 -1.35 -13.66 -15.97
CA VAL A 352 -0.67 -12.51 -16.58
C VAL A 352 -1.72 -11.66 -17.28
N LEU A 353 -1.82 -10.39 -16.91
CA LEU A 353 -2.73 -9.46 -17.56
C LEU A 353 -2.14 -9.03 -18.91
N GLY A 354 -2.96 -9.04 -19.96
CA GLY A 354 -2.63 -8.47 -21.26
C GLY A 354 -3.07 -7.01 -21.33
N ALA A 355 -2.31 -6.15 -22.01
CA ALA A 355 -2.80 -4.85 -22.43
C ALA A 355 -3.87 -5.06 -23.51
N GLN A 356 -5.09 -4.57 -23.29
CA GLN A 356 -6.11 -4.53 -24.34
C GLN A 356 -5.68 -3.48 -25.37
N PRO A 357 -5.55 -3.82 -26.68
CA PRO A 357 -5.33 -2.81 -27.69
C PRO A 357 -6.66 -2.11 -27.98
N GLY A 358 -6.77 -0.83 -27.59
CA GLY A 358 -7.79 0.08 -28.10
C GLY A 358 -8.81 0.56 -27.08
N LEU A 359 -8.48 1.64 -26.38
CA LEU A 359 -9.41 2.71 -26.00
C LEU A 359 -8.63 4.03 -26.06
N VAL A 360 -8.27 4.42 -27.29
CA VAL A 360 -7.98 5.81 -27.63
C VAL A 360 -8.84 6.09 -28.86
N GLU A 361 -9.99 6.70 -28.63
CA GLU A 361 -10.65 7.57 -29.61
C GLU A 361 -10.80 8.95 -28.99
#